data_AF-A6UBL0-F1
#
_entry.id   AF-A6UBL0-F1
#
_cell.length_a   1.000
_cell.length_b   1.000
_cell.length_c   1.000
_cell.angle_alpha   90.00
_cell.angle_beta   90.00
_cell.angle_gamma   90.00
#
_symmetry.space_group_name_H-M   'P 1'
#
loop_
_entity.id
_entity.type
_entity.pdbx_description
1 polymer ?
#
loop_
_entity_poly.entity_id
_entity_poly.type
_entity_poly.pdbx_seq_one_letter_code
_entity_poly.pdbx_strand_id
1 'polypeptide(L)'
;MSLHSRTSDIACIDGLQRAAFEYFLRYSDMRSGLVADTSRAGSPSSIAATGFGLAAYPVAVERGWIARSDAAWRVLTTLRFFAASRQGSDASATGYRGFYYHFLDMRTGDRVWRSELSTIDTSLLLAGALTAAAYFSGRSEEESELRRLAALLYERADWYWALNGGDTVTMGWRPPGRFLKHRWRGHSEALLLYVLALGSPTRPIMPPNYEAYTAAHEWLELDGAAHLHAAALFVHLFPQAWIDFRSIRDKGMRDRATDYFDNTRRAIRLQRAHAEENPHGFAGYCRDLWGFSACHAPKGWFRLRDGRRQKLLGYEARGAPFGADDGTLVPWAPLAGLPFEPDACLGSLFHLMSRYPALVKEERLPGGFNPSLPGDGPEGWMDDRLVGLDQGLVVMMIENWRSGLVWELTRGIPAFRQGLSRAGFAGGWLSSTLLQV
;
A
#
# COMPACT_ATOMS: atom_id res chain seq x y z
N MET A 1 -33.21 0.04 -2.43
CA MET A 1 -32.41 0.84 -3.37
C MET A 1 -32.92 0.59 -4.78
N SER A 2 -33.24 1.64 -5.54
CA SER A 2 -33.71 1.53 -6.93
C SER A 2 -32.57 1.06 -7.85
N LEU A 3 -32.87 0.28 -8.90
CA LEU A 3 -31.92 -0.15 -9.93
C LEU A 3 -31.11 1.03 -10.52
N HIS A 4 -31.73 2.22 -10.60
CA HIS A 4 -31.08 3.45 -11.07
C HIS A 4 -29.95 3.95 -10.15
N SER A 5 -30.11 3.80 -8.82
CA SER A 5 -29.08 4.17 -7.84
C SER A 5 -27.91 3.20 -7.89
N ARG A 6 -28.16 1.90 -8.10
CA ARG A 6 -27.07 0.91 -8.20
C ARG A 6 -26.19 1.13 -9.45
N THR A 7 -26.77 1.59 -10.57
CA THR A 7 -26.01 1.90 -11.79
C THR A 7 -25.16 3.17 -11.67
N SER A 8 -25.67 4.23 -11.03
CA SER A 8 -24.88 5.45 -10.79
C SER A 8 -23.71 5.21 -9.84
N ASP A 9 -23.91 4.37 -8.83
CA ASP A 9 -22.89 3.99 -7.85
C ASP A 9 -21.71 3.26 -8.52
N ILE A 10 -22.02 2.35 -9.46
CA ILE A 10 -21.01 1.61 -10.23
C ILE A 10 -20.22 2.55 -11.14
N ALA A 11 -20.90 3.43 -11.89
CA ALA A 11 -20.25 4.38 -12.79
C ALA A 11 -19.33 5.35 -12.04
N CYS A 12 -19.74 5.79 -10.85
CA CYS A 12 -18.93 6.63 -9.99
C CYS A 12 -17.62 5.93 -9.55
N ILE A 13 -17.72 4.68 -9.07
CA ILE A 13 -16.55 3.91 -8.65
C ILE A 13 -15.61 3.64 -9.83
N ASP A 14 -16.16 3.40 -11.03
CA ASP A 14 -15.36 3.25 -12.25
C ASP A 14 -14.56 4.51 -12.59
N GLY A 15 -15.19 5.70 -12.50
CA GLY A 15 -14.51 6.98 -12.68
C GLY A 15 -13.36 7.17 -11.69
N LEU A 16 -13.63 6.96 -10.39
CA LEU A 16 -12.62 7.06 -9.33
C LEU A 16 -11.45 6.08 -9.54
N GLN A 17 -11.73 4.83 -9.91
CA GLN A 17 -10.70 3.81 -10.17
C GLN A 17 -9.83 4.19 -11.38
N ARG A 18 -10.46 4.62 -12.47
CA ARG A 18 -9.74 5.05 -13.69
C ARG A 18 -8.89 6.29 -13.43
N ALA A 19 -9.44 7.30 -12.77
CA ALA A 19 -8.72 8.53 -12.45
C ALA A 19 -7.52 8.27 -11.53
N ALA A 20 -7.64 7.34 -10.58
CA ALA A 20 -6.52 6.86 -9.79
C ALA A 20 -5.45 6.20 -10.68
N PHE A 21 -5.82 5.33 -11.61
CA PHE A 21 -4.86 4.72 -12.56
C PHE A 21 -4.16 5.75 -13.45
N GLU A 22 -4.88 6.77 -13.92
CA GLU A 22 -4.31 7.83 -14.75
C GLU A 22 -3.16 8.59 -14.06
N TYR A 23 -3.04 8.51 -12.73
CA TYR A 23 -1.86 9.02 -12.02
C TYR A 23 -0.56 8.42 -12.59
N PHE A 24 -0.53 7.10 -12.82
CA PHE A 24 0.64 6.39 -13.35
C PHE A 24 0.92 6.66 -14.84
N LEU A 25 -0.03 7.27 -15.55
CA LEU A 25 0.21 7.77 -16.90
C LEU A 25 0.76 9.20 -16.88
N ARG A 26 0.24 10.05 -15.98
CA ARG A 26 0.59 11.48 -15.91
C ARG A 26 1.88 11.76 -15.15
N TYR A 27 2.15 11.02 -14.07
CA TYR A 27 3.23 11.30 -13.12
C TYR A 27 4.34 10.26 -13.15
N SER A 28 4.56 9.64 -14.32
CA SER A 28 5.67 8.71 -14.55
C SER A 28 6.61 9.26 -15.61
N ASP A 29 7.92 9.09 -15.40
CA ASP A 29 8.91 9.40 -16.43
C ASP A 29 8.92 8.29 -17.50
N MET A 30 8.72 8.66 -18.77
CA MET A 30 8.59 7.67 -19.86
C MET A 30 9.90 6.95 -20.20
N ARG A 31 11.06 7.44 -19.73
CA ARG A 31 12.37 6.84 -20.06
C ARG A 31 12.80 5.83 -19.00
N SER A 32 12.56 6.15 -17.73
CA SER A 32 12.92 5.30 -16.58
C SER A 32 11.75 4.45 -16.08
N GLY A 33 10.51 4.85 -16.36
CA GLY A 33 9.31 4.23 -15.76
C GLY A 33 9.11 4.57 -14.28
N LEU A 34 9.97 5.41 -13.69
CA LEU A 34 9.84 5.87 -12.31
C LEU A 34 8.57 6.70 -12.13
N VAL A 35 7.91 6.52 -10.99
CA VAL A 35 6.64 7.17 -10.63
C VAL A 35 6.92 8.21 -9.56
N ALA A 36 6.43 9.44 -9.75
CA ALA A 36 6.56 10.51 -8.77
C ALA A 36 5.77 10.18 -7.50
N ASP A 37 6.33 10.52 -6.34
CA ASP A 37 5.70 10.32 -5.03
C ASP A 37 4.36 11.07 -4.92
N THR A 38 4.33 12.31 -5.41
CA THR A 38 3.15 13.18 -5.37
C THR A 38 2.94 13.91 -6.69
N SER A 39 1.74 14.44 -6.90
CA SER A 39 1.40 15.25 -8.07
C SER A 39 2.07 16.64 -8.09
N ARG A 40 2.83 17.04 -7.06
CA ARG A 40 3.52 18.33 -7.06
C ARG A 40 4.63 18.36 -8.10
N ALA A 41 4.75 19.49 -8.79
CA ALA A 41 5.84 19.73 -9.72
C ALA A 41 7.20 19.57 -9.02
N GLY A 42 8.11 18.81 -9.63
CA GLY A 42 9.43 18.52 -9.06
C GLY A 42 9.43 17.47 -7.93
N SER A 43 8.31 16.79 -7.67
CA SER A 43 8.29 15.64 -6.76
C SER A 43 9.29 14.57 -7.25
N PRO A 44 10.12 13.99 -6.37
CA PRO A 44 10.97 12.87 -6.74
C PRO A 44 10.15 11.60 -6.93
N SER A 45 10.79 10.55 -7.43
CA SER A 45 10.19 9.22 -7.48
C SER A 45 10.11 8.60 -6.11
N SER A 46 8.99 7.92 -5.82
CA SER A 46 8.89 6.95 -4.74
C SER A 46 8.89 5.55 -5.33
N ILE A 47 9.83 4.70 -4.92
CA ILE A 47 9.89 3.32 -5.45
C ILE A 47 8.69 2.47 -5.00
N ALA A 48 8.07 2.82 -3.86
CA ALA A 48 6.81 2.21 -3.42
C ALA A 48 5.68 2.56 -4.39
N ALA A 49 5.52 3.85 -4.73
CA ALA A 49 4.55 4.29 -5.74
C ALA A 49 4.78 3.61 -7.09
N THR A 50 6.06 3.41 -7.48
CA THR A 50 6.39 2.62 -8.69
C THR A 50 5.94 1.16 -8.57
N GLY A 51 6.15 0.50 -7.43
CA GLY A 51 5.65 -0.86 -7.19
C GLY A 51 4.13 -0.98 -7.32
N PHE A 52 3.40 -0.07 -6.69
CA PHE A 52 1.95 0.03 -6.83
C PHE A 52 1.52 0.27 -8.29
N GLY A 53 2.22 1.14 -9.03
CA GLY A 53 1.97 1.37 -10.45
C GLY A 53 2.19 0.13 -11.32
N LEU A 54 3.25 -0.64 -11.06
CA LEU A 54 3.50 -1.91 -11.74
C LEU A 54 2.36 -2.92 -11.54
N ALA A 55 1.83 -3.02 -10.31
CA ALA A 55 0.68 -3.86 -9.99
C ALA A 55 -0.65 -3.36 -10.58
N ALA A 56 -0.76 -2.06 -10.89
CA ALA A 56 -1.97 -1.46 -11.46
C ALA A 56 -2.11 -1.67 -12.97
N TYR A 57 -1.02 -1.90 -13.71
CA TYR A 57 -1.09 -2.12 -15.17
C TYR A 57 -1.95 -3.32 -15.60
N PRO A 58 -1.89 -4.50 -14.95
CA PRO A 58 -2.81 -5.61 -15.21
C PRO A 58 -4.28 -5.19 -15.13
N VAL A 59 -4.66 -4.43 -14.09
CA VAL A 59 -6.02 -3.91 -13.90
C VAL A 59 -6.43 -3.03 -15.07
N ALA A 60 -5.56 -2.13 -15.50
CA ALA A 60 -5.85 -1.20 -16.58
C ALA A 60 -6.02 -1.88 -17.95
N VAL A 61 -5.30 -2.99 -18.19
CA VAL A 61 -5.48 -3.79 -19.40
C VAL A 61 -6.83 -4.51 -19.38
N GLU A 62 -7.15 -5.22 -18.28
CA GLU A 62 -8.44 -5.92 -18.14
C GLU A 62 -9.64 -4.96 -18.19
N ARG A 63 -9.44 -3.71 -17.78
CA ARG A 63 -10.44 -2.65 -17.86
C ARG A 63 -10.50 -1.92 -19.21
N GLY A 64 -9.59 -2.22 -20.14
CA GLY A 64 -9.54 -1.58 -21.45
C GLY A 64 -9.14 -0.10 -21.41
N TRP A 65 -8.47 0.36 -20.33
CA TRP A 65 -7.98 1.74 -20.22
C TRP A 65 -6.68 1.97 -20.99
N ILE A 66 -5.92 0.90 -21.22
CA ILE A 66 -4.67 0.90 -21.96
C ILE A 66 -4.52 -0.42 -22.73
N ALA A 67 -3.90 -0.39 -23.91
CA ALA A 67 -3.59 -1.60 -24.65
C ALA A 67 -2.56 -2.47 -23.89
N ARG A 68 -2.68 -3.80 -24.02
CA ARG A 68 -1.73 -4.75 -23.40
C ARG A 68 -0.28 -4.48 -23.79
N SER A 69 -0.02 -4.17 -25.06
CA SER A 69 1.31 -3.84 -25.57
C SER A 69 1.90 -2.59 -24.91
N ASP A 70 1.09 -1.55 -24.75
CA ASP A 70 1.53 -0.28 -24.15
C ASP A 70 1.81 -0.45 -22.65
N ALA A 71 0.98 -1.24 -21.97
CA ALA A 71 1.21 -1.59 -20.57
C ALA A 71 2.48 -2.44 -20.40
N ALA A 72 2.68 -3.46 -21.25
CA ALA A 72 3.89 -4.29 -21.25
C ALA A 72 5.14 -3.44 -21.50
N TRP A 73 5.10 -2.48 -22.43
CA TRP A 73 6.19 -1.55 -22.70
C TRP A 73 6.54 -0.67 -21.49
N ARG A 74 5.52 -0.15 -20.77
CA ARG A 74 5.72 0.67 -19.55
C ARG A 74 6.35 -0.13 -18.42
N VAL A 75 5.86 -1.36 -18.19
CA VAL A 75 6.43 -2.28 -17.21
C VAL A 75 7.88 -2.60 -17.59
N LEU A 76 8.12 -3.01 -18.82
CA LEU A 76 9.45 -3.40 -19.28
C LEU A 76 10.46 -2.25 -19.20
N THR A 77 10.05 -1.03 -19.53
CA THR A 77 10.87 0.19 -19.36
C THR A 77 11.33 0.34 -17.91
N THR A 78 10.40 0.21 -16.97
CA THR A 78 10.67 0.30 -15.53
C THR A 78 11.63 -0.79 -15.05
N LEU A 79 11.38 -2.05 -15.46
CA LEU A 79 12.23 -3.18 -15.07
C LEU A 79 13.64 -3.08 -15.65
N ARG A 80 13.77 -2.64 -16.91
CA ARG A 80 15.07 -2.40 -17.56
C ARG A 80 15.86 -1.31 -16.84
N PHE A 81 15.21 -0.21 -16.48
CA PHE A 81 15.83 0.85 -15.68
C PHE A 81 16.40 0.29 -14.37
N PHE A 82 15.59 -0.40 -13.56
CA PHE A 82 16.05 -0.96 -12.29
C PHE A 82 17.11 -2.06 -12.45
N ALA A 83 17.03 -2.87 -13.51
CA ALA A 83 18.01 -3.91 -13.79
C ALA A 83 19.38 -3.33 -14.17
N ALA A 84 19.38 -2.26 -14.97
CA ALA A 84 20.59 -1.55 -15.39
C ALA A 84 21.09 -0.50 -14.38
N SER A 85 20.26 -0.15 -13.39
CA SER A 85 20.56 0.90 -12.40
C SER A 85 21.81 0.59 -11.58
N ARG A 86 22.49 1.66 -11.15
CA ARG A 86 23.72 1.57 -10.38
C ARG A 86 23.47 1.01 -8.99
N GLN A 87 24.15 -0.08 -8.66
CA GLN A 87 24.19 -0.67 -7.33
C GLN A 87 25.51 -0.33 -6.64
N GLY A 88 25.48 0.41 -5.52
CA GLY A 88 26.68 0.91 -4.84
C GLY A 88 26.41 1.38 -3.41
N SER A 89 27.44 1.35 -2.56
CA SER A 89 27.35 1.75 -1.15
C SER A 89 27.52 3.26 -0.91
N ASP A 90 27.70 4.05 -1.97
CA ASP A 90 27.81 5.50 -1.89
C ASP A 90 26.45 6.20 -2.08
N ALA A 91 26.48 7.53 -1.99
CA ALA A 91 25.27 8.35 -1.97
C ALA A 91 24.64 8.60 -3.34
N SER A 92 25.31 8.29 -4.47
CA SER A 92 24.77 8.49 -5.82
C SER A 92 24.32 7.18 -6.49
N ALA A 93 24.22 6.07 -5.74
CA ALA A 93 23.65 4.85 -6.27
C ALA A 93 22.12 4.90 -6.26
N THR A 94 21.48 4.18 -7.18
CA THR A 94 20.03 3.93 -7.16
C THR A 94 19.66 2.93 -6.06
N GLY A 95 20.54 1.98 -5.80
CA GLY A 95 20.34 0.97 -4.78
C GLY A 95 21.64 0.32 -4.33
N TYR A 96 21.52 -0.62 -3.40
CA TYR A 96 22.63 -1.40 -2.87
C TYR A 96 22.10 -2.76 -2.40
N ARG A 97 22.86 -3.83 -2.64
CA ARG A 97 22.50 -5.20 -2.21
C ARG A 97 21.12 -5.67 -2.71
N GLY A 98 20.70 -5.16 -3.87
CA GLY A 98 19.40 -5.45 -4.47
C GLY A 98 18.22 -4.71 -3.85
N PHE A 99 18.45 -3.87 -2.84
CA PHE A 99 17.47 -2.92 -2.32
C PHE A 99 17.66 -1.55 -2.98
N TYR A 100 16.66 -0.69 -2.83
CA TYR A 100 16.62 0.62 -3.46
C TYR A 100 16.35 1.74 -2.45
N TYR A 101 16.82 2.94 -2.77
CA TYR A 101 16.51 4.12 -1.94
C TYR A 101 15.04 4.49 -2.08
N HIS A 102 14.42 4.85 -0.95
CA HIS A 102 13.02 5.25 -0.85
C HIS A 102 12.65 6.25 -1.95
N PHE A 103 13.48 7.29 -2.10
CA PHE A 103 13.30 8.34 -3.08
C PHE A 103 14.47 8.44 -4.05
N LEU A 104 14.13 8.51 -5.34
CA LEU A 104 15.06 8.65 -6.45
C LEU A 104 14.74 9.90 -7.28
N ASP A 105 15.76 10.48 -7.89
CA ASP A 105 15.57 11.49 -8.93
C ASP A 105 14.91 10.84 -10.15
N MET A 106 13.85 11.47 -10.65
CA MET A 106 12.97 10.92 -11.70
C MET A 106 13.69 10.62 -13.02
N ARG A 107 14.85 11.26 -13.29
CA ARG A 107 15.55 11.14 -14.57
C ARG A 107 16.81 10.31 -14.45
N THR A 108 17.60 10.57 -13.41
CA THR A 108 18.92 9.96 -13.23
C THR A 108 18.86 8.66 -12.45
N GLY A 109 17.87 8.50 -11.57
CA GLY A 109 17.84 7.38 -10.64
C GLY A 109 18.77 7.55 -9.44
N ASP A 110 19.34 8.73 -9.24
CA ASP A 110 20.18 9.01 -8.08
C ASP A 110 19.32 9.17 -6.83
N ARG A 111 19.84 8.73 -5.68
CA ARG A 111 19.21 8.94 -4.38
C ARG A 111 18.95 10.43 -4.11
N VAL A 112 17.74 10.76 -3.66
CA VAL A 112 17.39 12.14 -3.24
C VAL A 112 17.01 12.21 -1.76
N TRP A 113 16.97 13.44 -1.23
CA TRP A 113 16.57 13.76 0.15
C TRP A 113 17.32 13.01 1.26
N ARG A 114 18.50 12.47 0.94
CA ARG A 114 19.28 11.62 1.85
C ARG A 114 18.44 10.46 2.41
N SER A 115 17.49 9.96 1.62
CA SER A 115 16.62 8.84 1.96
C SER A 115 17.40 7.58 2.32
N GLU A 116 16.81 6.68 3.08
CA GLU A 116 17.36 5.34 3.29
C GLU A 116 17.15 4.45 2.08
N LEU A 117 18.03 3.46 1.96
CA LEU A 117 17.74 2.22 1.30
C LEU A 117 16.60 1.57 2.08
N SER A 118 15.39 1.57 1.50
CA SER A 118 14.17 1.22 2.21
C SER A 118 13.83 -0.24 1.95
N THR A 119 13.78 -1.03 3.03
CA THR A 119 13.46 -2.46 2.90
C THR A 119 12.01 -2.66 2.52
N ILE A 120 11.08 -1.89 3.09
CA ILE A 120 9.65 -1.99 2.79
C ILE A 120 9.31 -1.48 1.40
N ASP A 121 9.87 -0.35 0.97
CA ASP A 121 9.54 0.20 -0.35
C ASP A 121 10.15 -0.65 -1.47
N THR A 122 11.30 -1.28 -1.20
CA THR A 122 11.83 -2.33 -2.07
C THR A 122 10.87 -3.52 -2.14
N SER A 123 10.33 -3.99 -1.01
CA SER A 123 9.32 -5.07 -1.01
C SER A 123 8.08 -4.71 -1.84
N LEU A 124 7.58 -3.48 -1.73
CA LEU A 124 6.44 -2.99 -2.52
C LEU A 124 6.78 -2.93 -4.02
N LEU A 125 7.98 -2.45 -4.38
CA LEU A 125 8.48 -2.46 -5.76
C LEU A 125 8.54 -3.89 -6.33
N LEU A 126 9.13 -4.82 -5.58
CA LEU A 126 9.29 -6.21 -5.99
C LEU A 126 7.95 -6.94 -6.10
N ALA A 127 7.02 -6.70 -5.16
CA ALA A 127 5.66 -7.21 -5.24
C ALA A 127 4.98 -6.77 -6.55
N GLY A 128 5.05 -5.48 -6.87
CA GLY A 128 4.55 -4.93 -8.12
C GLY A 128 5.16 -5.55 -9.37
N ALA A 129 6.49 -5.67 -9.41
CA ALA A 129 7.20 -6.29 -10.53
C ALA A 129 6.80 -7.75 -10.74
N LEU A 130 6.68 -8.53 -9.65
CA LEU A 130 6.26 -9.93 -9.70
C LEU A 130 4.80 -10.07 -10.14
N THR A 131 3.89 -9.21 -9.67
CA THR A 131 2.49 -9.20 -10.10
C THR A 131 2.37 -8.88 -11.59
N ALA A 132 3.11 -7.88 -12.08
CA ALA A 132 3.12 -7.58 -13.50
C ALA A 132 3.65 -8.77 -14.32
N ALA A 133 4.74 -9.41 -13.87
CA ALA A 133 5.30 -10.59 -14.52
C ALA A 133 4.35 -11.80 -14.54
N ALA A 134 3.51 -11.97 -13.52
CA ALA A 134 2.48 -13.01 -13.50
C ALA A 134 1.40 -12.78 -14.57
N TYR A 135 1.04 -11.52 -14.83
CA TYR A 135 0.01 -11.16 -15.81
C TYR A 135 0.54 -11.14 -17.26
N PHE A 136 1.75 -10.62 -17.46
CA PHE A 136 2.43 -10.58 -18.76
C PHE A 136 3.15 -11.91 -19.06
N SER A 137 2.35 -12.96 -19.25
CA SER A 137 2.75 -14.36 -19.43
C SER A 137 2.76 -14.86 -20.89
N GLY A 138 2.55 -13.97 -21.85
CA GLY A 138 2.57 -14.25 -23.28
C GLY A 138 3.94 -14.70 -23.81
N ARG A 139 3.94 -15.23 -25.04
CA ARG A 139 5.12 -15.81 -25.71
C ARG A 139 5.98 -14.78 -26.46
N SER A 140 5.65 -13.49 -26.42
CA SER A 140 6.47 -12.47 -27.08
C SER A 140 7.83 -12.33 -26.39
N GLU A 141 8.80 -11.76 -27.10
CA GLU A 141 10.14 -11.50 -26.56
C GLU A 141 10.06 -10.50 -25.39
N GLU A 142 9.22 -9.47 -25.52
CA GLU A 142 9.03 -8.43 -24.51
C GLU A 142 8.45 -8.98 -23.20
N GLU A 143 7.37 -9.79 -23.28
CA GLU A 143 6.77 -10.40 -22.10
C GLU A 143 7.72 -11.44 -21.47
N SER A 144 8.51 -12.14 -22.29
CA SER A 144 9.54 -13.08 -21.79
C SER A 144 10.67 -12.35 -21.08
N GLU A 145 11.14 -11.22 -21.62
CA GLU A 145 12.15 -10.37 -20.98
C GLU A 145 11.63 -9.77 -19.68
N LEU A 146 10.38 -9.28 -19.67
CA LEU A 146 9.72 -8.73 -18.49
C LEU A 146 9.75 -9.74 -17.33
N ARG A 147 9.35 -10.99 -17.57
CA ARG A 147 9.39 -12.05 -16.56
C ARG A 147 10.81 -12.32 -16.05
N ARG A 148 11.79 -12.37 -16.97
CA ARG A 148 13.21 -12.58 -16.61
C ARG A 148 13.75 -11.43 -15.75
N LEU A 149 13.42 -10.18 -16.09
CA LEU A 149 13.87 -9.02 -15.32
C LEU A 149 13.21 -8.96 -13.95
N ALA A 150 11.90 -9.22 -13.85
CA ALA A 150 11.22 -9.27 -12.56
C ALA A 150 11.85 -10.31 -11.61
N ALA A 151 12.15 -11.51 -12.14
CA ALA A 151 12.88 -12.55 -11.39
C ALA A 151 14.27 -12.06 -10.96
N LEU A 152 15.06 -11.48 -11.89
CA LEU A 152 16.38 -10.94 -11.59
C LEU A 152 16.36 -9.86 -10.49
N LEU A 153 15.39 -8.93 -10.53
CA LEU A 153 15.28 -7.89 -9.52
C LEU A 153 14.98 -8.48 -8.13
N TYR A 154 14.07 -9.46 -8.07
CA TYR A 154 13.69 -10.14 -6.84
C TYR A 154 14.82 -10.99 -6.25
N GLU A 155 15.48 -11.79 -7.09
CA GLU A 155 16.58 -12.69 -6.70
C GLU A 155 17.85 -11.94 -6.26
N ARG A 156 18.01 -10.68 -6.70
CA ARG A 156 19.14 -9.84 -6.32
C ARG A 156 19.03 -9.28 -4.90
N ALA A 157 17.83 -9.22 -4.31
CA ALA A 157 17.63 -8.68 -2.96
C ALA A 157 18.26 -9.59 -1.89
N ASP A 158 19.26 -9.06 -1.16
CA ASP A 158 19.99 -9.79 -0.12
C ASP A 158 19.29 -9.67 1.24
N TRP A 159 18.19 -10.42 1.43
CA TRP A 159 17.37 -10.34 2.65
C TRP A 159 18.14 -10.74 3.91
N TYR A 160 19.08 -11.68 3.78
CA TYR A 160 20.00 -12.03 4.87
C TYR A 160 20.87 -10.83 5.29
N TRP A 161 21.44 -10.07 4.34
CA TRP A 161 22.17 -8.84 4.65
C TRP A 161 21.29 -7.80 5.37
N ALA A 162 20.02 -7.68 5.00
CA ALA A 162 19.10 -6.72 5.61
C ALA A 162 18.77 -7.02 7.09
N LEU A 163 19.06 -8.24 7.58
CA LEU A 163 19.01 -8.57 9.01
C LEU A 163 20.11 -7.87 9.81
N ASN A 164 21.22 -7.45 9.21
CA ASN A 164 22.36 -6.86 9.92
C ASN A 164 22.76 -7.69 11.18
N GLY A 165 22.79 -9.02 11.05
CA GLY A 165 23.19 -9.92 12.12
C GLY A 165 22.25 -10.04 13.33
N GLY A 166 20.99 -9.60 13.24
CA GLY A 166 20.01 -9.86 14.32
C GLY A 166 18.70 -10.45 13.82
N ASP A 167 17.73 -10.58 14.71
CA ASP A 167 16.59 -11.48 14.49
C ASP A 167 15.53 -10.93 13.55
N THR A 168 15.44 -9.62 13.39
CA THR A 168 14.41 -8.95 12.58
C THR A 168 15.00 -8.06 11.51
N VAL A 169 14.31 -7.91 10.38
CA VAL A 169 14.79 -7.08 9.26
C VAL A 169 14.88 -5.62 9.70
N THR A 170 15.98 -4.95 9.34
CA THR A 170 16.17 -3.51 9.62
C THR A 170 15.24 -2.68 8.73
N MET A 171 14.76 -1.53 9.21
CA MET A 171 13.88 -0.69 8.36
C MET A 171 14.61 -0.14 7.14
N GLY A 172 15.92 0.09 7.25
CA GLY A 172 16.72 0.50 6.12
C GLY A 172 18.18 0.69 6.44
N TRP A 173 18.91 1.20 5.46
CA TRP A 173 20.34 1.46 5.53
C TRP A 173 20.69 2.78 4.84
N ARG A 174 21.75 3.46 5.30
CA ARG A 174 22.23 4.72 4.71
C ARG A 174 23.75 4.70 4.53
N PRO A 175 24.25 5.23 3.40
CA PRO A 175 25.66 5.59 3.25
C PRO A 175 26.11 6.50 4.40
N PRO A 176 27.38 6.37 4.87
CA PRO A 176 28.44 5.54 4.30
C PRO A 176 28.52 4.10 4.88
N GLY A 177 27.44 3.52 5.42
CA GLY A 177 27.52 2.16 6.00
C GLY A 177 26.62 1.87 7.19
N ARG A 178 25.62 2.70 7.50
CA ARG A 178 24.86 2.59 8.75
C ARG A 178 23.47 2.04 8.49
N PHE A 179 23.15 0.92 9.12
CA PHE A 179 21.75 0.50 9.27
C PHE A 179 20.99 1.46 10.18
N LEU A 180 19.70 1.63 9.92
CA LEU A 180 18.81 2.36 10.81
C LEU A 180 18.68 1.60 12.14
N LYS A 181 18.46 2.34 13.23
CA LYS A 181 18.26 1.75 14.56
C LYS A 181 16.95 0.95 14.64
N HIS A 182 15.94 1.38 13.89
CA HIS A 182 14.62 0.77 13.90
C HIS A 182 14.59 -0.50 13.03
N ARG A 183 13.84 -1.48 13.49
CA ARG A 183 13.69 -2.80 12.87
C ARG A 183 12.21 -3.16 12.85
N TRP A 184 11.79 -3.90 11.85
CA TRP A 184 10.40 -4.34 11.72
C TRP A 184 10.06 -5.37 12.80
N ARG A 185 9.15 -5.00 13.71
CA ARG A 185 8.67 -5.79 14.84
C ARG A 185 7.21 -5.44 15.09
N GLY A 186 6.37 -6.43 15.36
CA GLY A 186 4.94 -6.22 15.61
C GLY A 186 4.16 -5.96 14.32
N HIS A 187 2.83 -5.85 14.45
CA HIS A 187 1.95 -5.79 13.28
C HIS A 187 2.17 -4.49 12.51
N SER A 188 2.59 -4.62 11.26
CA SER A 188 2.92 -3.53 10.37
C SER A 188 2.71 -3.97 8.91
N GLU A 189 2.80 -3.02 7.97
CA GLU A 189 2.87 -3.28 6.53
C GLU A 189 4.01 -4.25 6.14
N ALA A 190 4.99 -4.47 7.03
CA ALA A 190 6.11 -5.38 6.83
C ALA A 190 5.72 -6.85 6.74
N LEU A 191 4.46 -7.23 6.98
CA LEU A 191 3.99 -8.58 6.69
C LEU A 191 4.30 -9.01 5.24
N LEU A 192 4.10 -8.10 4.27
CA LEU A 192 4.46 -8.34 2.87
C LEU A 192 5.97 -8.54 2.69
N LEU A 193 6.77 -7.71 3.37
CA LEU A 193 8.23 -7.81 3.37
C LEU A 193 8.69 -9.17 3.85
N TYR A 194 8.18 -9.67 4.99
CA TYR A 194 8.59 -10.96 5.53
C TYR A 194 8.19 -12.12 4.63
N VAL A 195 7.01 -12.06 3.99
CA VAL A 195 6.59 -13.06 2.99
C VAL A 195 7.59 -13.10 1.83
N LEU A 196 7.93 -11.96 1.24
CA LEU A 196 8.91 -11.92 0.14
C LEU A 196 10.32 -12.33 0.58
N ALA A 197 10.76 -11.93 1.78
CA ALA A 197 12.07 -12.27 2.29
C ALA A 197 12.23 -13.78 2.55
N LEU A 198 11.19 -14.43 3.09
CA LEU A 198 11.15 -15.88 3.27
C LEU A 198 11.02 -16.62 1.94
N GLY A 199 10.29 -16.05 0.99
CA GLY A 199 10.04 -16.63 -0.33
C GLY A 199 11.22 -16.51 -1.30
N SER A 200 12.31 -15.85 -0.92
CA SER A 200 13.46 -15.64 -1.81
C SER A 200 14.20 -16.96 -2.06
N PRO A 201 14.57 -17.28 -3.32
CA PRO A 201 15.30 -18.50 -3.64
C PRO A 201 16.82 -18.37 -3.48
N THR A 202 17.35 -17.15 -3.30
CA THR A 202 18.81 -16.88 -3.34
C THR A 202 19.39 -16.50 -1.99
N ARG A 203 18.84 -15.45 -1.35
CA ARG A 203 19.34 -14.87 -0.10
C ARG A 203 18.21 -14.67 0.92
N PRO A 204 17.43 -15.71 1.25
CA PRO A 204 16.27 -15.56 2.14
C PRO A 204 16.67 -15.33 3.60
N ILE A 205 15.72 -14.80 4.37
CA ILE A 205 15.71 -14.95 5.83
C ILE A 205 15.15 -16.34 6.21
N MET A 206 15.25 -16.71 7.49
CA MET A 206 14.80 -18.01 7.99
C MET A 206 13.48 -17.88 8.78
N PRO A 207 12.67 -18.95 8.91
CA PRO A 207 11.41 -18.91 9.67
C PRO A 207 11.50 -18.30 11.08
N PRO A 208 12.56 -18.54 11.89
CA PRO A 208 12.71 -17.88 13.19
C PRO A 208 12.76 -16.35 13.14
N ASN A 209 13.17 -15.75 12.01
CA ASN A 209 13.15 -14.29 11.86
C ASN A 209 11.70 -13.75 11.79
N TYR A 210 10.79 -14.51 11.18
CA TYR A 210 9.36 -14.17 11.17
C TYR A 210 8.70 -14.41 12.54
N GLU A 211 9.11 -15.45 13.25
CA GLU A 211 8.70 -15.65 14.65
C GLU A 211 9.12 -14.46 15.53
N ALA A 212 10.36 -13.97 15.38
CA ALA A 212 10.84 -12.79 16.09
C ALA A 212 10.06 -11.50 15.74
N TYR A 213 9.63 -11.33 14.47
CA TYR A 213 8.76 -10.25 14.05
C TYR A 213 7.39 -10.31 14.72
N THR A 214 6.76 -11.49 14.67
CA THR A 214 5.40 -11.73 15.17
C THR A 214 5.33 -11.83 16.70
N ALA A 215 6.44 -12.05 17.39
CA ALA A 215 6.50 -12.07 18.85
C ALA A 215 6.12 -10.73 19.49
N ALA A 216 6.30 -9.61 18.76
CA ALA A 216 5.91 -8.27 19.20
C ALA A 216 4.49 -7.87 18.76
N HIS A 217 3.67 -8.82 18.32
CA HIS A 217 2.26 -8.58 18.01
C HIS A 217 1.48 -8.17 19.26
N GLU A 218 0.79 -7.04 19.16
CA GLU A 218 -0.12 -6.55 20.19
C GLU A 218 -1.55 -6.99 19.86
N TRP A 219 -2.17 -7.71 20.79
CA TRP A 219 -3.52 -8.24 20.63
C TRP A 219 -4.46 -7.57 21.62
N LEU A 220 -5.54 -7.01 21.11
CA LEU A 220 -6.68 -6.50 21.88
C LEU A 220 -7.80 -7.52 21.91
N GLU A 221 -8.70 -7.39 22.88
CA GLU A 221 -9.97 -8.12 22.93
C GLU A 221 -11.11 -7.13 22.71
N LEU A 222 -11.93 -7.39 21.71
CA LEU A 222 -13.02 -6.51 21.26
C LEU A 222 -14.28 -7.34 21.12
N ASP A 223 -15.30 -7.06 21.92
CA ASP A 223 -16.58 -7.78 21.94
C ASP A 223 -16.40 -9.31 22.00
N GLY A 224 -15.44 -9.78 22.81
CA GLY A 224 -15.10 -11.19 22.96
C GLY A 224 -14.29 -11.81 21.81
N ALA A 225 -13.77 -11.00 20.88
CA ALA A 225 -12.97 -11.45 19.75
C ALA A 225 -11.57 -10.80 19.72
N ALA A 226 -10.53 -11.58 19.44
CA ALA A 226 -9.15 -11.10 19.41
C ALA A 226 -8.85 -10.26 18.17
N HIS A 227 -8.27 -9.07 18.34
CA HIS A 227 -7.87 -8.17 17.26
C HIS A 227 -6.37 -7.87 17.33
N LEU A 228 -5.66 -8.15 16.24
CA LEU A 228 -4.27 -7.78 16.08
C LEU A 228 -4.19 -6.28 15.76
N HIS A 229 -3.68 -5.51 16.71
CA HIS A 229 -3.79 -4.07 16.69
C HIS A 229 -2.69 -3.41 15.86
N ALA A 230 -3.12 -2.45 15.05
CA ALA A 230 -2.31 -1.35 14.53
C ALA A 230 -3.30 -0.20 14.23
N ALA A 231 -3.06 0.98 14.80
CA ALA A 231 -4.03 2.08 14.71
C ALA A 231 -4.19 2.62 13.29
N ALA A 232 -3.10 2.70 12.53
CA ALA A 232 -3.08 3.27 11.19
C ALA A 232 -3.61 2.27 10.14
N LEU A 233 -4.58 2.69 9.34
CA LEU A 233 -5.32 1.77 8.46
C LEU A 233 -4.43 1.11 7.40
N PHE A 234 -3.46 1.83 6.85
CA PHE A 234 -2.59 1.30 5.78
C PHE A 234 -1.84 0.01 6.18
N VAL A 235 -1.53 -0.18 7.46
CA VAL A 235 -0.90 -1.40 7.98
C VAL A 235 -1.74 -2.65 7.67
N HIS A 236 -3.07 -2.52 7.76
CA HIS A 236 -4.01 -3.60 7.46
C HIS A 236 -4.27 -3.77 5.97
N LEU A 237 -4.03 -2.74 5.17
CA LEU A 237 -4.39 -2.70 3.75
C LEU A 237 -3.23 -3.07 2.81
N PHE A 238 -2.01 -2.57 3.05
CA PHE A 238 -0.90 -2.70 2.09
C PHE A 238 -0.54 -4.17 1.79
N PRO A 239 -0.31 -5.05 2.77
CA PRO A 239 -0.09 -6.47 2.47
C PRO A 239 -1.25 -7.11 1.72
N GLN A 240 -2.48 -6.66 2.04
CA GLN A 240 -3.72 -7.19 1.48
C GLN A 240 -4.10 -6.64 0.10
N ALA A 241 -3.38 -5.62 -0.40
CA ALA A 241 -3.48 -5.24 -1.79
C ALA A 241 -2.96 -6.37 -2.71
N TRP A 242 -1.94 -7.12 -2.26
CA TRP A 242 -1.36 -8.26 -2.99
C TRP A 242 -1.86 -9.61 -2.49
N ILE A 243 -1.94 -9.81 -1.17
CA ILE A 243 -2.18 -11.13 -0.58
C ILE A 243 -3.63 -11.24 -0.12
N ASP A 244 -4.34 -12.22 -0.66
CA ASP A 244 -5.63 -12.61 -0.12
C ASP A 244 -5.44 -13.45 1.14
N PHE A 245 -5.68 -12.87 2.31
CA PHE A 245 -5.55 -13.60 3.59
C PHE A 245 -6.82 -14.36 4.00
N ARG A 246 -7.90 -14.35 3.20
CA ARG A 246 -9.11 -15.10 3.54
C ARG A 246 -8.80 -16.57 3.72
N SER A 247 -9.13 -17.09 4.90
CA SER A 247 -8.99 -18.51 5.24
C SER A 247 -7.54 -19.04 5.24
N ILE A 248 -6.53 -18.18 5.15
CA ILE A 248 -5.13 -18.55 5.40
C ILE A 248 -4.64 -17.89 6.69
N ARG A 249 -3.99 -18.67 7.54
CA ARG A 249 -3.63 -18.24 8.90
C ARG A 249 -2.23 -18.68 9.22
N ASP A 250 -1.41 -17.79 9.78
CA ASP A 250 -0.16 -18.13 10.45
C ASP A 250 -0.43 -18.74 11.85
N LYS A 251 0.62 -18.97 12.63
CA LYS A 251 0.49 -19.49 14.00
C LYS A 251 -0.34 -18.56 14.90
N GLY A 252 -0.02 -17.27 14.94
CA GLY A 252 -0.68 -16.31 15.84
C GLY A 252 -2.18 -16.16 15.53
N MET A 253 -2.53 -16.07 14.24
CA MET A 253 -3.91 -16.00 13.78
C MET A 253 -4.71 -17.28 14.10
N ARG A 254 -4.11 -18.46 13.93
CA ARG A 254 -4.74 -19.74 14.34
C ARG A 254 -5.00 -19.81 15.84
N ASP A 255 -3.99 -19.47 16.65
CA ASP A 255 -4.08 -19.50 18.11
C ASP A 255 -5.19 -18.56 18.63
N ARG A 256 -5.54 -17.52 17.84
CA ARG A 256 -6.60 -16.55 18.12
C ARG A 256 -7.89 -16.79 17.35
N ALA A 257 -8.02 -17.91 16.66
CA ALA A 257 -9.18 -18.30 15.86
C ALA A 257 -9.65 -17.22 14.84
N THR A 258 -8.73 -16.49 14.23
CA THR A 258 -8.99 -15.43 13.24
C THR A 258 -8.07 -15.56 12.02
N ASP A 259 -8.25 -14.74 11.00
CA ASP A 259 -7.26 -14.46 9.95
C ASP A 259 -7.04 -12.93 9.79
N TYR A 260 -6.08 -12.54 8.94
CA TYR A 260 -5.77 -11.12 8.70
C TYR A 260 -6.90 -10.39 7.97
N PHE A 261 -7.75 -11.08 7.22
CA PHE A 261 -8.87 -10.48 6.49
C PHE A 261 -9.98 -10.06 7.46
N ASP A 262 -10.41 -10.96 8.33
CA ASP A 262 -11.36 -10.65 9.40
C ASP A 262 -10.76 -9.69 10.45
N ASN A 263 -9.43 -9.66 10.60
CA ASN A 263 -8.77 -8.64 11.42
C ASN A 263 -8.90 -7.24 10.80
N THR A 264 -8.75 -7.10 9.48
CA THR A 264 -8.95 -5.82 8.77
C THR A 264 -10.40 -5.35 8.82
N ARG A 265 -11.37 -6.26 8.69
CA ARG A 265 -12.79 -5.94 8.90
C ARG A 265 -13.03 -5.32 10.27
N ARG A 266 -12.40 -5.88 11.31
CA ARG A 266 -12.45 -5.32 12.66
C ARG A 266 -11.74 -3.97 12.78
N ALA A 267 -10.57 -3.80 12.15
CA ALA A 267 -9.88 -2.50 12.11
C ALA A 267 -10.77 -1.39 11.51
N ILE A 268 -11.46 -1.68 10.40
CA ILE A 268 -12.40 -0.74 9.77
C ILE A 268 -13.57 -0.42 10.72
N ARG A 269 -14.17 -1.44 11.34
CA ARG A 269 -15.27 -1.23 12.29
C ARG A 269 -14.85 -0.38 13.49
N LEU A 270 -13.64 -0.59 14.01
CA LEU A 270 -13.09 0.21 15.11
C LEU A 270 -12.87 1.67 14.72
N GLN A 271 -12.31 1.92 13.53
CA GLN A 271 -12.15 3.29 13.04
C GLN A 271 -13.50 4.00 12.86
N ARG A 272 -14.51 3.30 12.34
CA ARG A 272 -15.87 3.83 12.22
C ARG A 272 -16.50 4.13 13.57
N ALA A 273 -16.32 3.24 14.55
CA ALA A 273 -16.81 3.44 15.92
C ALA A 273 -16.11 4.63 16.60
N HIS A 274 -14.80 4.77 16.45
CA HIS A 274 -14.05 5.94 16.96
C HIS A 274 -14.53 7.24 16.32
N ALA A 275 -14.78 7.25 15.00
CA ALA A 275 -15.34 8.42 14.32
C ALA A 275 -16.77 8.74 14.77
N GLU A 276 -17.57 7.73 15.11
CA GLU A 276 -18.92 7.90 15.66
C GLU A 276 -18.90 8.44 17.09
N GLU A 277 -18.00 7.96 17.95
CA GLU A 277 -17.80 8.49 19.30
C GLU A 277 -17.22 9.91 19.27
N ASN A 278 -16.30 10.17 18.34
CA ASN A 278 -15.63 11.46 18.14
C ASN A 278 -15.11 12.08 19.46
N PRO A 279 -14.20 11.39 20.18
CA PRO A 279 -13.78 11.78 21.53
C PRO A 279 -13.09 13.16 21.59
N HIS A 280 -12.63 13.66 20.44
CA HIS A 280 -11.98 14.97 20.31
C HIS A 280 -12.90 16.05 19.73
N GLY A 281 -14.16 15.72 19.41
CA GLY A 281 -15.12 16.66 18.84
C GLY A 281 -14.65 17.30 17.54
N PHE A 282 -13.95 16.58 16.67
CA PHE A 282 -13.54 17.09 15.36
C PHE A 282 -14.75 17.21 14.42
N ALA A 283 -14.76 18.22 13.56
CA ALA A 283 -15.86 18.48 12.64
C ALA A 283 -16.01 17.35 11.63
N GLY A 284 -17.26 16.96 11.35
CA GLY A 284 -17.61 15.97 10.34
C GLY A 284 -17.52 14.51 10.78
N TYR A 285 -16.70 14.21 11.79
CA TYR A 285 -16.53 12.84 12.30
C TYR A 285 -17.89 12.24 12.66
N CYS A 286 -18.15 11.09 12.03
CA CYS A 286 -19.31 10.25 12.29
C CYS A 286 -19.02 8.86 11.74
N ARG A 287 -19.96 7.92 11.93
CA ARG A 287 -19.82 6.54 11.47
C ARG A 287 -19.53 6.38 9.96
N ASP A 288 -19.91 7.38 9.15
CA ASP A 288 -19.72 7.41 7.70
C ASP A 288 -18.66 8.43 7.23
N LEU A 289 -17.96 9.09 8.16
CA LEU A 289 -16.78 9.92 7.89
C LEU A 289 -15.62 9.52 8.78
N TRP A 290 -14.79 8.62 8.26
CA TRP A 290 -13.64 8.01 8.92
C TRP A 290 -12.50 7.88 7.89
N GLY A 291 -11.37 7.30 8.32
CA GLY A 291 -10.20 7.08 7.46
C GLY A 291 -8.94 7.58 8.15
N PHE A 292 -8.49 6.85 9.16
CA PHE A 292 -7.31 7.21 9.96
C PHE A 292 -6.12 6.41 9.45
N SER A 293 -5.27 7.07 8.66
CA SER A 293 -4.11 6.46 8.04
C SER A 293 -2.98 7.46 7.87
N ALA A 294 -1.79 6.97 7.54
CA ALA A 294 -0.65 7.82 7.22
C ALA A 294 -1.00 8.82 6.12
N CYS A 295 -0.81 10.10 6.41
CA CYS A 295 -1.02 11.18 5.45
C CYS A 295 -0.28 12.44 5.89
N HIS A 296 -0.25 13.45 5.02
CA HIS A 296 0.21 14.77 5.39
C HIS A 296 -0.94 15.62 5.94
N ALA A 297 -0.62 16.48 6.90
CA ALA A 297 -1.41 17.65 7.28
C ALA A 297 -0.49 18.87 7.46
N PRO A 298 -1.01 20.09 7.65
CA PRO A 298 -0.20 21.22 8.13
C PRO A 298 0.58 20.83 9.40
N LYS A 299 1.67 21.54 9.72
CA LYS A 299 2.46 21.24 10.93
C LYS A 299 2.49 22.45 11.85
N GLY A 300 2.14 22.26 13.13
CA GLY A 300 2.17 23.33 14.13
C GLY A 300 0.83 23.53 14.84
N TRP A 301 0.68 24.65 15.53
CA TRP A 301 -0.56 25.00 16.23
C TRP A 301 -1.48 25.81 15.34
N PHE A 302 -2.68 25.29 15.10
CA PHE A 302 -3.71 25.93 14.30
C PHE A 302 -4.95 26.20 15.13
N ARG A 303 -5.72 27.23 14.73
CA ARG A 303 -7.05 27.50 15.28
C ARG A 303 -8.07 26.77 14.42
N LEU A 304 -8.86 25.90 15.04
CA LEU A 304 -9.97 25.21 14.40
C LEU A 304 -11.14 26.17 14.14
N ARG A 305 -12.11 25.75 13.33
CA ARG A 305 -13.33 26.51 13.02
C ARG A 305 -14.16 26.85 14.26
N ASP A 306 -14.16 25.98 15.26
CA ASP A 306 -14.85 26.19 16.55
C ASP A 306 -14.05 27.07 17.53
N GLY A 307 -12.88 27.57 17.11
CA GLY A 307 -12.02 28.44 17.91
C GLY A 307 -11.02 27.71 18.82
N ARG A 308 -11.09 26.38 18.96
CA ARG A 308 -10.10 25.61 19.73
C ARG A 308 -8.73 25.64 19.06
N ARG A 309 -7.67 25.50 19.87
CA ARG A 309 -6.30 25.32 19.37
C ARG A 309 -5.99 23.83 19.24
N GLN A 310 -5.56 23.41 18.07
CA GLN A 310 -5.14 22.03 17.78
C GLN A 310 -3.68 22.01 17.34
N LYS A 311 -2.92 21.03 17.82
CA LYS A 311 -1.59 20.73 17.30
C LYS A 311 -1.72 19.75 16.14
N LEU A 312 -1.32 20.18 14.95
CA LEU A 312 -1.29 19.37 13.73
C LEU A 312 0.11 18.80 13.55
N LEU A 313 0.19 17.54 13.15
CA LEU A 313 1.40 16.73 13.28
C LEU A 313 2.34 16.81 12.07
N GLY A 314 1.90 17.38 10.95
CA GLY A 314 2.61 17.25 9.69
C GLY A 314 2.31 15.91 9.01
N TYR A 315 3.32 15.33 8.36
CA TYR A 315 3.26 13.92 7.95
C TYR A 315 3.36 13.02 9.17
N GLU A 316 2.37 12.15 9.36
CA GLU A 316 2.27 11.25 10.51
C GLU A 316 1.48 10.00 10.13
N ALA A 317 1.83 8.86 10.74
CA ALA A 317 1.07 7.61 10.67
C ALA A 317 -0.19 7.70 11.55
N ARG A 318 -1.18 8.49 11.12
CA ARG A 318 -2.43 8.65 11.86
C ARG A 318 -3.18 7.34 11.96
N GLY A 319 -3.89 7.17 13.07
CA GLY A 319 -4.59 5.94 13.38
C GLY A 319 -5.52 6.12 14.56
N ALA A 320 -6.62 5.39 14.54
CA ALA A 320 -7.60 5.41 15.62
C ALA A 320 -8.36 4.07 15.71
N PRO A 321 -8.91 3.70 16.89
CA PRO A 321 -8.55 4.25 18.20
C PRO A 321 -7.08 3.92 18.57
N PHE A 322 -6.57 4.55 19.63
CA PHE A 322 -5.23 4.30 20.20
C PHE A 322 -4.04 4.67 19.31
N GLY A 323 -4.21 5.64 18.42
CA GLY A 323 -3.13 6.21 17.61
C GLY A 323 -3.16 7.73 17.57
N ALA A 324 -2.35 8.30 16.68
CA ALA A 324 -2.34 9.73 16.45
C ALA A 324 -3.60 10.17 15.69
N ASP A 325 -4.41 11.01 16.33
CA ASP A 325 -5.60 11.64 15.76
C ASP A 325 -5.53 13.17 15.98
N ASP A 326 -5.40 13.92 14.88
CA ASP A 326 -5.42 15.39 14.88
C ASP A 326 -6.57 15.98 14.04
N GLY A 327 -7.59 15.15 13.75
CA GLY A 327 -8.75 15.53 12.96
C GLY A 327 -8.56 15.40 11.44
N THR A 328 -7.36 15.01 10.98
CA THR A 328 -7.07 14.84 9.55
C THR A 328 -7.36 13.40 9.11
N LEU A 329 -8.13 13.26 8.04
CA LEU A 329 -8.57 11.99 7.46
C LEU A 329 -7.98 11.77 6.06
N VAL A 330 -7.93 10.51 5.65
CA VAL A 330 -7.66 10.12 4.26
C VAL A 330 -8.98 9.83 3.52
N PRO A 331 -9.29 10.55 2.42
CA PRO A 331 -10.56 10.38 1.73
C PRO A 331 -10.64 9.08 0.90
N TRP A 332 -9.50 8.42 0.65
CA TRP A 332 -9.43 7.17 -0.10
C TRP A 332 -9.78 5.92 0.73
N ALA A 333 -9.87 6.03 2.07
CA ALA A 333 -10.08 4.87 2.95
C ALA A 333 -11.34 4.04 2.62
N PRO A 334 -12.52 4.64 2.32
CA PRO A 334 -13.68 3.86 1.91
C PRO A 334 -13.44 3.04 0.64
N LEU A 335 -12.74 3.58 -0.37
CA LEU A 335 -12.42 2.84 -1.59
C LEU A 335 -11.49 1.66 -1.32
N ALA A 336 -10.46 1.87 -0.50
CA ALA A 336 -9.53 0.80 -0.14
C ALA A 336 -10.13 -0.25 0.81
N GLY A 337 -11.21 0.09 1.51
CA GLY A 337 -11.94 -0.82 2.42
C GLY A 337 -12.99 -1.70 1.74
N LEU A 338 -13.32 -1.46 0.45
CA LEU A 338 -14.38 -2.15 -0.28
C LEU A 338 -14.30 -3.69 -0.22
N PRO A 339 -13.13 -4.34 -0.34
CA PRO A 339 -13.09 -5.80 -0.29
C PRO A 339 -13.53 -6.39 1.05
N PHE A 340 -13.47 -5.62 2.14
CA PHE A 340 -13.68 -6.10 3.51
C PHE A 340 -15.08 -5.79 4.04
N GLU A 341 -15.53 -4.55 3.86
CA GLU A 341 -16.78 -4.04 4.42
C GLU A 341 -17.51 -3.18 3.35
N PRO A 342 -18.02 -3.79 2.26
CA PRO A 342 -18.49 -3.06 1.09
C PRO A 342 -19.65 -2.11 1.41
N ASP A 343 -20.68 -2.55 2.12
CA ASP A 343 -21.86 -1.70 2.43
C ASP A 343 -21.48 -0.48 3.26
N ALA A 344 -20.62 -0.68 4.27
CA ALA A 344 -20.07 0.38 5.11
C ALA A 344 -19.26 1.40 4.30
N CYS A 345 -18.40 0.90 3.43
CA CYS A 345 -17.49 1.71 2.62
C CYS A 345 -18.26 2.49 1.55
N LEU A 346 -19.25 1.88 0.90
CA LEU A 346 -20.12 2.57 -0.05
C LEU A 346 -20.93 3.67 0.64
N GLY A 347 -21.51 3.40 1.81
CA GLY A 347 -22.20 4.42 2.61
C GLY A 347 -21.28 5.60 2.95
N SER A 348 -20.04 5.31 3.37
CA SER A 348 -19.05 6.33 3.70
C SER A 348 -18.60 7.14 2.47
N LEU A 349 -18.41 6.48 1.33
CA LEU A 349 -18.06 7.13 0.07
C LEU A 349 -19.15 8.11 -0.38
N PHE A 350 -20.42 7.69 -0.38
CA PHE A 350 -21.52 8.57 -0.79
C PHE A 350 -21.78 9.68 0.22
N HIS A 351 -21.60 9.42 1.51
CA HIS A 351 -21.60 10.46 2.54
C HIS A 351 -20.53 11.51 2.25
N LEU A 352 -19.29 11.07 1.99
CA LEU A 352 -18.16 11.93 1.67
C LEU A 352 -18.48 12.77 0.43
N MET A 353 -18.88 12.16 -0.67
CA MET A 353 -19.19 12.86 -1.92
C MET A 353 -20.34 13.85 -1.80
N SER A 354 -21.38 13.51 -1.03
CA SER A 354 -22.54 14.39 -0.84
C SER A 354 -22.21 15.58 0.08
N ARG A 355 -21.47 15.34 1.16
CA ARG A 355 -21.19 16.36 2.19
C ARG A 355 -19.99 17.24 1.84
N TYR A 356 -19.04 16.67 1.10
CA TYR A 356 -17.73 17.23 0.80
C TYR A 356 -17.42 17.13 -0.71
N PRO A 357 -18.28 17.68 -1.60
CA PRO A 357 -18.15 17.51 -3.04
C PRO A 357 -16.82 18.04 -3.61
N ALA A 358 -16.17 19.01 -2.94
CA ALA A 358 -14.89 19.54 -3.41
C ALA A 358 -13.72 18.55 -3.25
N LEU A 359 -13.87 17.48 -2.45
CA LEU A 359 -12.88 16.41 -2.33
C LEU A 359 -12.75 15.57 -3.60
N VAL A 360 -13.78 15.55 -4.44
CA VAL A 360 -13.80 14.77 -5.69
C VAL A 360 -13.66 15.72 -6.87
N LYS A 361 -12.46 16.26 -7.06
CA LYS A 361 -12.14 17.08 -8.22
C LYS A 361 -11.58 16.21 -9.34
N GLU A 362 -12.21 16.24 -10.52
CA GLU A 362 -11.81 15.40 -11.66
C GLU A 362 -11.72 13.90 -11.30
N GLU A 363 -12.65 13.42 -10.46
CA GLU A 363 -12.70 12.03 -9.98
C GLU A 363 -11.44 11.61 -9.19
N ARG A 364 -10.70 12.56 -8.63
CA ARG A 364 -9.48 12.30 -7.85
C ARG A 364 -9.67 12.72 -6.41
N LEU A 365 -9.08 11.93 -5.51
CA LEU A 365 -9.10 12.18 -4.08
C LEU A 365 -7.73 12.66 -3.61
N PRO A 366 -7.64 13.74 -2.79
CA PRO A 366 -6.39 14.23 -2.26
C PRO A 366 -5.78 13.27 -1.24
N GLY A 367 -4.50 13.48 -0.91
CA GLY A 367 -3.79 12.68 0.10
C GLY A 367 -4.33 12.83 1.53
N GLY A 368 -5.13 13.87 1.80
CA GLY A 368 -5.76 14.07 3.10
C GLY A 368 -6.64 15.31 3.14
N PHE A 369 -7.48 15.41 4.16
CA PHE A 369 -8.30 16.60 4.45
C PHE A 369 -8.66 16.69 5.93
N ASN A 370 -9.03 17.88 6.40
CA ASN A 370 -9.41 18.13 7.79
C ASN A 370 -10.55 19.17 7.85
N PRO A 371 -11.81 18.73 8.01
CA PRO A 371 -12.98 19.61 8.10
C PRO A 371 -12.96 20.56 9.30
N SER A 372 -12.14 20.28 10.32
CA SER A 372 -12.02 21.13 11.51
C SER A 372 -11.15 22.37 11.25
N LEU A 373 -10.30 22.34 10.22
CA LEU A 373 -9.45 23.46 9.85
C LEU A 373 -10.19 24.48 8.97
N PRO A 374 -9.81 25.77 9.00
CA PRO A 374 -10.32 26.76 8.04
C PRO A 374 -10.03 26.36 6.59
N GLY A 375 -10.92 26.74 5.68
CA GLY A 375 -10.84 26.47 4.25
C GLY A 375 -12.07 27.02 3.52
N ASP A 376 -12.09 26.95 2.20
CA ASP A 376 -13.12 27.63 1.37
C ASP A 376 -14.52 26.99 1.49
N GLY A 377 -14.59 25.70 1.84
CA GLY A 377 -15.83 24.91 1.87
C GLY A 377 -16.00 24.08 3.14
N PRO A 378 -17.03 23.22 3.25
CA PRO A 378 -17.21 22.31 4.39
C PRO A 378 -16.02 21.36 4.62
N GLU A 379 -15.21 21.09 3.60
CA GLU A 379 -14.04 20.21 3.59
C GLU A 379 -12.90 20.67 4.51
N GLY A 380 -12.87 21.97 4.82
CA GLY A 380 -11.77 22.55 5.60
C GLY A 380 -10.48 22.59 4.81
N TRP A 381 -9.39 22.20 5.47
CA TRP A 381 -8.10 22.06 4.79
C TRP A 381 -8.12 20.80 3.91
N MET A 382 -7.65 20.92 2.67
CA MET A 382 -7.43 19.78 1.78
C MET A 382 -5.97 19.76 1.34
N ASP A 383 -5.41 18.56 1.22
CA ASP A 383 -4.09 18.41 0.61
C ASP A 383 -4.16 18.79 -0.87
N ASP A 384 -3.17 19.57 -1.33
CA ASP A 384 -3.04 19.96 -2.74
C ASP A 384 -2.38 18.86 -3.59
N ARG A 385 -1.96 17.75 -2.95
CA ARG A 385 -1.34 16.59 -3.59
C ARG A 385 -2.31 15.44 -3.77
N LEU A 386 -2.13 14.77 -4.90
CA LEU A 386 -2.39 13.34 -5.04
C LEU A 386 -1.11 12.59 -4.69
N VAL A 387 -1.24 11.45 -4.03
CA VAL A 387 -0.11 10.62 -3.59
C VAL A 387 -0.13 9.28 -4.33
N GLY A 388 0.98 8.90 -4.95
CA GLY A 388 1.03 7.77 -5.87
C GLY A 388 0.71 6.41 -5.23
N LEU A 389 1.17 6.17 -3.99
CA LEU A 389 0.85 4.94 -3.25
C LEU A 389 -0.66 4.83 -2.95
N ASP A 390 -1.31 5.94 -2.58
CA ASP A 390 -2.75 5.98 -2.32
C ASP A 390 -3.53 5.66 -3.60
N GLN A 391 -3.11 6.22 -4.74
CA GLN A 391 -3.78 5.96 -6.02
C GLN A 391 -3.67 4.48 -6.43
N GLY A 392 -2.50 3.88 -6.26
CA GLY A 392 -2.30 2.47 -6.58
C GLY A 392 -3.08 1.54 -5.67
N LEU A 393 -3.12 1.85 -4.38
CA LEU A 393 -3.96 1.12 -3.44
C LEU A 393 -5.44 1.18 -3.86
N VAL A 394 -5.95 2.36 -4.21
CA VAL A 394 -7.34 2.52 -4.69
C VAL A 394 -7.60 1.65 -5.93
N VAL A 395 -6.72 1.67 -6.93
CA VAL A 395 -6.87 0.85 -8.15
C VAL A 395 -6.95 -0.63 -7.81
N MET A 396 -6.00 -1.12 -7.00
CA MET A 396 -5.89 -2.54 -6.65
C MET A 396 -7.04 -3.01 -5.78
N MET A 397 -7.44 -2.23 -4.78
CA MET A 397 -8.50 -2.63 -3.84
C MET A 397 -9.88 -2.61 -4.46
N ILE A 398 -10.19 -1.63 -5.33
CA ILE A 398 -11.42 -1.67 -6.12
C ILE A 398 -11.44 -2.91 -7.03
N GLU A 399 -10.31 -3.26 -7.64
CA GLU A 399 -10.26 -4.44 -8.50
C GLU A 399 -10.39 -5.75 -7.72
N ASN A 400 -9.74 -5.86 -6.56
CA ASN A 400 -9.87 -7.02 -5.69
C ASN A 400 -11.30 -7.20 -5.17
N TRP A 401 -12.02 -6.11 -4.89
CA TRP A 401 -13.44 -6.16 -4.55
C TRP A 401 -14.31 -6.67 -5.71
N ARG A 402 -14.00 -6.26 -6.95
CA ARG A 402 -14.80 -6.59 -8.13
C ARG A 402 -14.56 -7.98 -8.68
N SER A 403 -13.29 -8.34 -8.89
CA SER A 403 -12.88 -9.56 -9.60
C SER A 403 -11.88 -10.41 -8.84
N GLY A 404 -11.17 -9.82 -7.86
CA GLY A 404 -10.06 -10.50 -7.18
C GLY A 404 -8.80 -10.62 -8.04
N LEU A 405 -8.69 -9.90 -9.17
CA LEU A 405 -7.61 -10.08 -10.15
C LEU A 405 -6.20 -10.09 -9.54
N VAL A 406 -5.88 -9.09 -8.71
CA VAL A 406 -4.53 -8.96 -8.14
C VAL A 406 -4.24 -10.11 -7.17
N TRP A 407 -5.25 -10.49 -6.38
CA TRP A 407 -5.17 -11.67 -5.53
C TRP A 407 -4.94 -12.96 -6.32
N GLU A 408 -5.73 -13.22 -7.37
CA GLU A 408 -5.57 -14.43 -8.20
C GLU A 408 -4.18 -14.50 -8.84
N LEU A 409 -3.69 -13.40 -9.39
CA LEU A 409 -2.33 -13.32 -9.92
C LEU A 409 -1.30 -13.68 -8.86
N THR A 410 -1.41 -13.07 -7.68
CA THR A 410 -0.44 -13.26 -6.58
C THR A 410 -0.43 -14.68 -6.03
N ARG A 411 -1.57 -15.38 -6.01
CA ARG A 411 -1.66 -16.79 -5.60
C ARG A 411 -0.83 -17.72 -6.47
N GLY A 412 -0.61 -17.37 -7.74
CA GLY A 412 0.21 -18.12 -8.70
C GLY A 412 1.72 -17.84 -8.60
N ILE A 413 2.15 -16.83 -7.83
CA ILE A 413 3.55 -16.41 -7.77
C ILE A 413 4.31 -17.27 -6.75
N PRO A 414 5.40 -17.97 -7.14
CA PRO A 414 6.15 -18.84 -6.23
C PRO A 414 6.70 -18.14 -4.99
N ALA A 415 7.17 -16.89 -5.13
CA ALA A 415 7.68 -16.06 -4.04
C ALA A 415 6.67 -15.96 -2.87
N PHE A 416 5.42 -15.63 -3.18
CA PHE A 416 4.36 -15.48 -2.18
C PHE A 416 3.98 -16.83 -1.56
N ARG A 417 3.77 -17.87 -2.37
CA ARG A 417 3.42 -19.21 -1.88
C ARG A 417 4.48 -19.77 -0.93
N GLN A 418 5.75 -19.73 -1.35
CA GLN A 418 6.85 -20.23 -0.54
C GLN A 418 7.06 -19.38 0.71
N GLY A 419 6.97 -18.06 0.58
CA GLY A 419 7.06 -17.13 1.69
C GLY A 419 6.01 -17.38 2.78
N LEU A 420 4.74 -17.46 2.38
CA LEU A 420 3.62 -17.77 3.27
C LEU A 420 3.78 -19.13 3.94
N SER A 421 4.12 -20.16 3.16
CA SER A 421 4.37 -21.51 3.69
C SER A 421 5.51 -21.53 4.72
N ARG A 422 6.63 -20.86 4.44
CA ARG A 422 7.78 -20.74 5.37
C ARG A 422 7.49 -19.86 6.58
N ALA A 423 6.56 -18.91 6.47
CA ALA A 423 6.01 -18.14 7.58
C ALA A 423 5.01 -18.95 8.43
N GLY A 424 4.72 -20.20 8.05
CA GLY A 424 3.80 -21.08 8.77
C GLY A 424 2.32 -20.79 8.49
N PHE A 425 2.00 -20.10 7.40
CA PHE A 425 0.62 -19.97 6.93
C PHE A 425 0.10 -21.30 6.37
N ALA A 426 -1.16 -21.60 6.67
CA ALA A 426 -1.88 -22.77 6.15
C ALA A 426 -3.38 -22.46 6.00
N GLY A 427 -4.10 -23.34 5.30
CA GLY A 427 -5.54 -23.19 5.02
C GLY A 427 -5.83 -22.66 3.62
N GLY A 428 -7.09 -22.34 3.35
CA GLY A 428 -7.57 -21.65 2.15
C GLY A 428 -6.93 -22.08 0.82
N TRP A 429 -6.58 -21.08 0.00
CA TRP A 429 -5.97 -21.26 -1.32
C TRP A 429 -4.50 -21.74 -1.28
N LEU A 430 -3.87 -21.76 -0.11
CA LEU A 430 -2.53 -22.34 0.07
C LEU A 430 -2.58 -23.86 0.13
N SER A 431 -3.72 -24.45 0.52
CA SER A 431 -3.90 -25.90 0.65
C SER A 431 -4.26 -26.58 -0.67
N SER A 432 -4.76 -25.83 -1.65
CA SER A 432 -4.93 -26.31 -3.02
C SER A 432 -3.55 -26.42 -3.66
N THR A 433 -3.06 -27.65 -3.78
CA THR A 433 -2.00 -27.99 -4.73
C THR A 433 -2.56 -27.69 -6.12
N LEU A 434 -2.05 -26.67 -6.80
CA LEU A 434 -2.27 -26.54 -8.23
C LEU A 434 -1.75 -27.84 -8.85
N LEU A 435 -2.68 -28.71 -9.28
CA LEU A 435 -2.39 -29.73 -10.27
C LEU A 435 -1.88 -28.96 -11.50
N GLN A 436 -0.57 -28.91 -11.65
CA GLN A 436 0.04 -28.48 -12.90
C GLN A 436 -0.35 -29.51 -13.96
N VAL A 437 -1.19 -29.09 -14.90
CA VAL A 437 -1.38 -29.76 -16.20
C VAL A 437 -0.60 -28.97 -17.23
#